data_AF-A0A952U4M4-F1
#
_entry.id   AF-A0A952U4M4-F1
#
_cell.length_a   1.000
_cell.length_b   1.000
_cell.length_c   1.000
_cell.angle_alpha   90.00
_cell.angle_beta   90.00
_cell.angle_gamma   90.00
#
_symmetry.space_group_name_H-M   'P 1'
#
loop_
_entity.id
_entity.type
_entity.pdbx_description
1 polymer ?
#
loop_
_entity_poly.entity_id
_entity_poly.type
_entity_poly.pdbx_seq_one_letter_code
_entity_poly.pdbx_strand_id
1 'polypeptide(L)'
;MQQPQQVHIETQGVVPIATLLLIFCMVVVFAMSCQHRMEFWSAHPSQMSWVQNSAAVQAVNIATWMRDGNFQRLLSQLAMASVAALTGWQLVANCYFTWVFGSTVEQKLGAGRYFLLVLLAMFVPYAIVAWNGLRTGDLSTYYFGPLFVLAALMGAGMVFPEEKEVKIWFKKTRGEIFNRGHAASASSKFKVNTSLLSCIFILYEAGLWFYCTKFTPEFQSFELFGAIAGVIVGYGVAFFLVWSATGDLREGPVKLMCIRKYNDTLKLDVGHDAAVRTTAMALGLPEDRVKQWVAKQKGKMRIS
;
A
#
# COMPACT_ATOMS: atom_id res chain seq x y z
N MET A 1 -15.87 20.53 -25.76
CA MET A 1 -14.65 20.29 -24.96
C MET A 1 -14.59 18.79 -24.68
N GLN A 2 -13.69 18.06 -25.34
CA GLN A 2 -13.48 16.63 -25.05
C GLN A 2 -12.86 16.51 -23.66
N GLN A 3 -13.51 15.76 -22.76
CA GLN A 3 -12.90 15.41 -21.48
C GLN A 3 -11.55 14.72 -21.77
N PRO A 4 -10.45 15.09 -21.07
CA PRO A 4 -9.20 14.36 -21.21
C PRO A 4 -9.48 12.88 -20.89
N GLN A 5 -9.09 11.98 -21.79
CA GLN A 5 -9.20 10.54 -21.58
C GLN A 5 -8.51 10.21 -20.26
N GLN A 6 -9.32 9.89 -19.24
CA GLN A 6 -8.81 9.43 -17.96
C GLN A 6 -8.19 8.06 -18.17
N VAL A 7 -6.92 7.94 -17.85
CA VAL A 7 -6.17 6.69 -17.94
C VAL A 7 -6.59 5.84 -16.75
N HIS A 8 -7.34 4.75 -16.98
CA HIS A 8 -7.71 3.84 -15.90
C HIS A 8 -6.64 2.76 -15.74
N ILE A 9 -6.21 2.52 -14.50
CA ILE A 9 -5.30 1.44 -14.18
C ILE A 9 -6.16 0.26 -13.73
N GLU A 10 -6.14 -0.83 -14.49
CA GLU A 10 -6.92 -2.03 -14.17
C GLU A 10 -6.35 -2.68 -12.89
N THR A 11 -7.23 -3.04 -11.96
CA THR A 11 -6.83 -3.89 -10.83
C THR A 11 -6.46 -5.27 -11.35
N GLN A 12 -5.23 -5.70 -11.10
CA GLN A 12 -4.81 -7.06 -11.36
C GLN A 12 -5.65 -7.97 -10.46
N GLY A 13 -6.48 -8.85 -11.04
CA GLY A 13 -7.28 -9.85 -10.31
C GLY A 13 -6.43 -10.96 -9.66
N VAL A 14 -5.18 -10.67 -9.34
CA VAL A 14 -4.19 -11.57 -8.75
C VAL A 14 -4.28 -11.44 -7.23
N VAL A 15 -4.06 -12.55 -6.53
CA VAL A 15 -3.99 -12.58 -5.07
C VAL A 15 -2.88 -11.62 -4.59
N PRO A 16 -3.14 -10.74 -3.60
CA PRO A 16 -2.15 -9.80 -3.09
C PRO A 16 -1.11 -10.51 -2.19
N ILE A 17 -0.12 -11.15 -2.83
CA ILE A 17 0.89 -11.99 -2.16
C ILE A 17 1.78 -11.16 -1.25
N ALA A 18 2.18 -9.95 -1.65
CA ALA A 18 3.09 -9.12 -0.87
C ALA A 18 2.40 -8.57 0.41
N THR A 19 1.12 -8.23 0.32
CA THR A 19 0.28 -7.86 1.46
C THR A 19 0.13 -9.03 2.43
N LEU A 20 -0.14 -10.23 1.91
CA LEU A 20 -0.21 -11.44 2.75
C LEU A 20 1.12 -11.73 3.44
N LEU A 21 2.24 -11.55 2.75
CA LEU A 21 3.58 -11.70 3.33
C LEU A 21 3.82 -10.69 4.44
N LEU A 22 3.42 -9.42 4.25
CA LEU A 22 3.54 -8.39 5.27
C LEU A 22 2.70 -8.72 6.52
N ILE A 23 1.47 -9.21 6.33
CA ILE A 23 0.60 -9.68 7.43
C ILE A 23 1.25 -10.86 8.14
N PHE A 24 1.80 -11.83 7.39
CA PHE A 24 2.52 -12.96 7.98
C PHE A 24 3.71 -12.50 8.81
N CYS A 25 4.48 -11.52 8.34
CA CYS A 25 5.56 -10.91 9.12
C CYS A 25 5.05 -10.28 10.43
N MET A 26 3.92 -9.56 10.42
CA MET A 26 3.34 -9.00 11.66
C MET A 26 2.99 -10.10 12.67
N VAL A 27 2.39 -11.20 12.21
CA VAL A 27 2.02 -12.34 13.07
C VAL A 27 3.26 -13.04 13.63
N VAL A 28 4.28 -13.29 12.80
CA VAL A 28 5.54 -13.91 13.23
C VAL A 28 6.25 -13.03 14.25
N VAL A 29 6.35 -11.73 13.97
CA VAL A 29 6.97 -10.79 14.89
C VAL A 29 6.21 -10.78 16.20
N PHE A 30 4.88 -10.63 16.22
CA PHE A 30 4.09 -10.72 17.44
C PHE A 30 4.30 -12.04 18.20
N ALA A 31 4.30 -13.17 17.51
CA ALA A 31 4.54 -14.48 18.13
C ALA A 31 5.91 -14.55 18.83
N MET A 32 6.94 -13.85 18.31
CA MET A 32 8.24 -13.77 18.96
C MET A 32 8.21 -12.99 20.29
N SER A 33 7.40 -11.93 20.46
CA SER A 33 7.29 -11.26 21.78
C SER A 33 6.46 -12.01 22.78
N CYS A 34 5.57 -12.86 22.27
CA CYS A 34 4.68 -13.68 23.07
C CYS A 34 5.33 -14.92 23.69
N GLN A 35 6.65 -15.12 23.51
CA GLN A 35 7.38 -16.31 24.01
C GLN A 35 7.25 -16.54 25.53
N HIS A 36 7.03 -15.49 26.31
CA HIS A 36 6.92 -15.60 27.77
C HIS A 36 5.47 -15.63 28.26
N ARG A 37 4.60 -14.74 27.76
CA ARG A 37 3.15 -14.71 28.04
C ARG A 37 2.40 -13.96 26.94
N MET A 38 1.21 -14.45 26.58
CA MET A 38 0.26 -13.76 25.70
C MET A 38 -0.87 -13.13 26.49
N GLU A 39 -1.06 -11.83 26.33
CA GLU A 39 -2.27 -11.15 26.78
C GLU A 39 -2.92 -10.46 25.58
N PHE A 40 -4.23 -10.71 25.41
CA PHE A 40 -4.97 -10.13 24.29
C PHE A 40 -5.25 -8.65 24.51
N TRP A 41 -5.56 -8.25 25.75
CA TRP A 41 -6.09 -6.95 26.12
C TRP A 41 -5.04 -5.95 26.60
N SER A 42 -4.00 -6.43 27.30
CA SER A 42 -2.94 -5.61 27.89
C SER A 42 -1.56 -6.16 27.54
N ALA A 43 -0.55 -5.29 27.48
CA ALA A 43 0.84 -5.74 27.37
C ALA A 43 1.31 -6.17 28.77
N HIS A 44 1.72 -7.43 28.92
CA HIS A 44 2.23 -7.91 30.21
C HIS A 44 3.60 -7.25 30.52
N PRO A 45 3.91 -6.87 31.77
CA PRO A 45 5.18 -6.20 32.10
C PRO A 45 6.44 -6.96 31.67
N SER A 46 6.42 -8.30 31.76
CA SER A 46 7.55 -9.12 31.27
C SER A 46 7.71 -9.08 29.76
N GLN A 47 6.62 -8.91 29.00
CA GLN A 47 6.66 -8.73 27.55
C GLN A 47 7.27 -7.37 27.22
N MET A 48 6.87 -6.30 27.93
CA MET A 48 7.46 -4.97 27.75
C MET A 48 8.96 -4.95 28.05
N SER A 49 9.37 -5.55 29.17
CA SER A 49 10.78 -5.69 29.53
C SER A 49 11.57 -6.48 28.47
N TRP A 50 10.96 -7.53 27.91
CA TRP A 50 11.57 -8.29 26.83
C TRP A 50 11.71 -7.48 25.53
N VAL A 51 10.69 -6.70 25.16
CA VAL A 51 10.70 -5.82 23.97
C VAL A 51 11.76 -4.71 24.10
N GLN A 52 12.02 -4.21 25.31
CA GLN A 52 13.07 -3.22 25.56
C GLN A 52 14.48 -3.82 25.56
N ASN A 53 14.65 -4.93 26.26
CA ASN A 53 15.98 -5.47 26.57
C ASN A 53 16.51 -6.43 25.49
N SER A 54 15.62 -7.02 24.69
CA SER A 54 16.04 -7.93 23.64
C SER A 54 16.57 -7.15 22.44
N ALA A 55 17.84 -7.37 22.12
CA ALA A 55 18.54 -6.65 21.06
C ALA A 55 17.94 -6.79 19.65
N ALA A 56 16.95 -7.67 19.47
CA ALA A 56 16.51 -8.12 18.16
C ALA A 56 15.03 -7.88 17.83
N VAL A 57 14.12 -7.45 18.73
CA VAL A 57 12.69 -7.62 18.41
C VAL A 57 11.78 -6.51 18.94
N GLN A 58 11.14 -5.82 17.97
CA GLN A 58 9.88 -5.06 18.01
C GLN A 58 9.83 -3.58 18.32
N ALA A 59 10.68 -3.02 19.16
CA ALA A 59 10.67 -1.57 19.39
C ALA A 59 12.05 -0.98 19.17
N VAL A 60 12.08 0.22 18.58
CA VAL A 60 13.32 0.89 18.20
C VAL A 60 13.49 2.17 19.00
N ASN A 61 14.61 2.28 19.71
CA ASN A 61 15.05 3.52 20.35
C ASN A 61 16.02 4.23 19.42
N ILE A 62 15.46 5.03 18.51
CA ILE A 62 16.20 5.60 17.38
C ILE A 62 17.30 6.56 17.85
N ALA A 63 17.02 7.37 18.88
CA ALA A 63 17.94 8.39 19.36
C ALA A 63 19.16 7.77 20.05
N THR A 64 18.95 6.74 20.89
CA THR A 64 20.04 6.00 21.55
C THR A 64 20.92 5.28 20.52
N TRP A 65 20.32 4.54 19.58
CA TRP A 65 21.11 3.77 18.60
C TRP A 65 21.88 4.64 17.61
N MET A 66 21.35 5.81 17.25
CA MET A 66 22.09 6.77 16.44
C MET A 66 23.26 7.38 17.19
N ARG A 67 23.09 7.69 18.49
CA ARG A 67 24.17 8.19 19.33
C ARG A 67 25.29 7.16 19.51
N ASP A 68 24.91 5.90 19.69
CA ASP A 68 25.85 4.79 19.89
C ASP A 68 26.56 4.36 18.58
N GLY A 69 26.18 4.91 17.43
CA GLY A 69 26.78 4.60 16.13
C GLY A 69 26.52 3.16 15.64
N ASN A 70 25.57 2.44 16.25
CA ASN A 70 25.27 1.04 15.91
C ASN A 70 24.22 0.95 14.78
N PHE A 71 24.64 1.34 13.58
CA PHE A 71 23.75 1.41 12.40
C PHE A 71 23.19 0.04 11.97
N GLN A 72 23.94 -1.05 12.18
CA GLN A 72 23.46 -2.39 11.84
C GLN A 72 22.27 -2.80 12.71
N ARG A 73 22.35 -2.54 14.02
CA ARG A 73 21.24 -2.80 14.94
C ARG A 73 20.06 -1.88 14.66
N LEU A 74 20.32 -0.60 14.36
CA LEU A 74 19.27 0.34 13.98
C LEU A 74 18.50 -0.16 12.75
N LEU A 75 19.19 -0.48 11.64
CA LEU A 75 18.56 -0.89 10.39
C LEU A 75 17.68 -2.15 10.55
N SER A 76 18.20 -3.16 11.27
CA SER A 76 17.47 -4.40 11.52
C SER A 76 16.25 -4.18 12.43
N GLN A 77 16.37 -3.32 13.44
CA GLN A 77 15.26 -3.00 14.34
C GLN A 77 14.18 -2.15 13.67
N LEU A 78 14.51 -1.24 12.75
CA LEU A 78 13.53 -0.43 12.01
C LEU A 78 12.53 -1.29 11.24
N ALA A 79 13.02 -2.32 10.54
CA ALA A 79 12.16 -3.24 9.80
C ALA A 79 11.22 -4.02 10.74
N MET A 80 11.73 -4.49 11.88
CA MET A 80 10.93 -5.23 12.86
C MET A 80 9.93 -4.33 13.60
N ALA A 81 10.32 -3.10 13.94
CA ALA A 81 9.47 -2.12 14.60
C ALA A 81 8.29 -1.72 13.71
N SER A 82 8.51 -1.62 12.40
CA SER A 82 7.48 -1.30 11.40
C SER A 82 6.37 -2.36 11.25
N VAL A 83 6.52 -3.53 11.86
CA VAL A 83 5.51 -4.62 11.81
C VAL A 83 5.14 -5.14 13.20
N ALA A 84 5.65 -4.50 14.25
CA ALA A 84 5.44 -4.92 15.63
C ALA A 84 4.03 -4.60 16.13
N ALA A 85 3.55 -5.38 17.10
CA ALA A 85 2.37 -5.08 17.90
C ALA A 85 2.63 -5.52 19.33
N LEU A 86 2.10 -4.79 20.32
CA LEU A 86 2.28 -5.15 21.74
C LEU A 86 1.16 -6.04 22.26
N THR A 87 -0.06 -5.89 21.73
CA THR A 87 -1.24 -6.62 22.19
C THR A 87 -1.94 -7.36 21.04
N GLY A 88 -2.72 -8.39 21.39
CA GLY A 88 -3.43 -9.19 20.39
C GLY A 88 -4.47 -8.40 19.60
N TRP A 89 -5.20 -7.48 20.24
CA TRP A 89 -6.18 -6.64 19.53
C TRP A 89 -5.51 -5.66 18.56
N GLN A 90 -4.33 -5.10 18.92
CA GLN A 90 -3.53 -4.26 18.03
C GLN A 90 -3.09 -5.05 16.80
N LEU A 91 -2.62 -6.30 16.99
CA LEU A 91 -2.25 -7.16 15.88
C LEU A 91 -3.43 -7.35 14.91
N VAL A 92 -4.61 -7.72 15.42
CA VAL A 92 -5.80 -7.95 14.59
C VAL A 92 -6.18 -6.70 13.81
N ALA A 93 -6.20 -5.54 14.46
CA ALA A 93 -6.51 -4.27 13.81
C ALA A 93 -5.46 -3.91 12.74
N ASN A 94 -4.16 -4.03 13.07
CA ASN A 94 -3.06 -3.79 12.16
C ASN A 94 -3.11 -4.70 10.93
N CYS A 95 -3.38 -6.00 11.12
CA CYS A 95 -3.56 -6.95 10.02
C CYS A 95 -4.76 -6.59 9.15
N TYR A 96 -5.87 -6.15 9.76
CA TYR A 96 -7.06 -5.72 9.03
C TYR A 96 -6.78 -4.47 8.17
N PHE A 97 -6.18 -3.42 8.73
CA PHE A 97 -5.85 -2.21 7.97
C PHE A 97 -4.79 -2.49 6.89
N THR A 98 -3.80 -3.33 7.19
CA THR A 98 -2.79 -3.76 6.21
C THR A 98 -3.44 -4.51 5.07
N TRP A 99 -4.40 -5.39 5.35
CA TRP A 99 -5.15 -6.08 4.31
C TRP A 99 -5.93 -5.10 3.44
N VAL A 100 -6.71 -4.21 4.05
CA VAL A 100 -7.60 -3.29 3.34
C VAL A 100 -6.83 -2.30 2.47
N PHE A 101 -5.82 -1.62 3.03
CA PHE A 101 -5.02 -0.64 2.28
C PHE A 101 -3.97 -1.33 1.40
N GLY A 102 -3.34 -2.40 1.90
CA GLY A 102 -2.29 -3.11 1.18
C GLY A 102 -2.82 -3.81 -0.06
N SER A 103 -3.91 -4.58 0.05
CA SER A 103 -4.45 -5.33 -1.10
C SER A 103 -4.93 -4.42 -2.22
N THR A 104 -5.56 -3.29 -1.88
CA THR A 104 -6.06 -2.33 -2.87
C THR A 104 -4.93 -1.63 -3.62
N VAL A 105 -3.85 -1.27 -2.92
CA VAL A 105 -2.66 -0.65 -3.52
C VAL A 105 -1.84 -1.67 -4.31
N GLU A 106 -1.65 -2.89 -3.79
CA GLU A 106 -0.91 -3.97 -4.45
C GLU A 106 -1.58 -4.40 -5.76
N GLN A 107 -2.91 -4.54 -5.77
CA GLN A 107 -3.64 -4.91 -6.99
C GLN A 107 -3.50 -3.86 -8.11
N LYS A 108 -3.26 -2.58 -7.76
CA LYS A 108 -3.07 -1.50 -8.74
C LYS A 108 -1.61 -1.35 -9.18
N LEU A 109 -0.66 -1.42 -8.24
CA LEU A 109 0.77 -1.23 -8.51
C LEU A 109 1.48 -2.50 -9.00
N GLY A 110 1.00 -3.67 -8.59
CA GLY A 110 1.68 -4.96 -8.70
C GLY A 110 2.64 -5.22 -7.52
N ALA A 111 2.88 -6.50 -7.21
CA ALA A 111 3.61 -6.94 -6.01
C ALA A 111 5.03 -6.36 -5.88
N GLY A 112 5.82 -6.32 -6.96
CA GLY A 112 7.21 -5.83 -6.89
C GLY A 112 7.32 -4.33 -6.56
N ARG A 113 6.42 -3.51 -7.14
CA ARG A 113 6.38 -2.06 -6.86
C ARG A 113 5.81 -1.77 -5.47
N TYR A 114 4.82 -2.56 -5.06
CA TYR A 114 4.29 -2.53 -3.71
C TYR A 114 5.38 -2.82 -2.67
N PHE A 115 6.21 -3.84 -2.90
CA PHE A 115 7.31 -4.18 -1.99
C PHE A 115 8.32 -3.04 -1.83
N LEU A 116 8.68 -2.37 -2.93
CA LEU A 116 9.55 -1.19 -2.88
C LEU A 116 8.93 -0.03 -2.09
N LEU A 117 7.62 0.20 -2.25
CA LEU A 117 6.88 1.20 -1.48
C LEU A 117 6.91 0.88 0.02
N VAL A 118 6.65 -0.37 0.38
CA VAL A 118 6.68 -0.84 1.78
C VAL A 118 8.08 -0.65 2.37
N LEU A 119 9.14 -1.05 1.65
CA LEU A 119 10.51 -0.83 2.12
C LEU A 119 10.80 0.65 2.37
N LEU A 120 10.47 1.53 1.43
CA LEU A 120 10.68 2.97 1.63
C LEU A 120 9.87 3.51 2.81
N ALA A 121 8.64 3.04 2.99
CA ALA A 121 7.79 3.41 4.11
C ALA A 121 8.31 2.92 5.48
N MET A 122 9.09 1.84 5.51
CA MET A 122 9.74 1.33 6.72
C MET A 122 10.99 2.12 7.13
N PHE A 123 11.65 2.85 6.23
CA PHE A 123 12.91 3.53 6.54
C PHE A 123 12.80 5.06 6.52
N VAL A 124 12.15 5.64 5.52
CA VAL A 124 12.15 7.10 5.31
C VAL A 124 11.45 7.86 6.45
N PRO A 125 10.26 7.46 6.92
CA PRO A 125 9.60 8.11 8.06
C PRO A 125 10.45 8.09 9.32
N TYR A 126 11.14 6.97 9.58
CA TYR A 126 12.02 6.84 10.74
C TYR A 126 13.25 7.75 10.68
N ALA A 127 13.72 8.15 9.50
CA ALA A 127 14.78 9.15 9.38
C ALA A 127 14.32 10.54 9.88
N ILE A 128 13.04 10.86 9.73
CA ILE A 128 12.45 12.11 10.24
C ILE A 128 12.21 12.02 11.75
N VAL A 129 11.75 10.86 12.24
CA VAL A 129 11.65 10.61 13.68
C VAL A 129 13.03 10.70 14.35
N ALA A 130 14.05 10.10 13.73
CA ALA A 130 15.46 10.22 14.11
C ALA A 130 15.89 11.68 14.26
N TRP A 131 15.66 12.48 13.21
CA TRP A 131 15.98 13.90 13.21
C TRP A 131 15.28 14.66 14.33
N ASN A 132 13.99 14.38 14.56
CA ASN A 132 13.22 15.01 15.61
C ASN A 132 13.73 14.62 17.02
N GLY A 133 13.98 13.32 17.25
CA GLY A 133 14.50 12.81 18.52
C GLY A 133 15.87 13.38 18.89
N LEU A 134 16.77 13.56 17.91
CA LEU A 134 18.06 14.23 18.14
C LEU A 134 17.90 15.70 18.50
N ARG A 135 16.88 16.38 17.95
CA ARG A 135 16.62 17.81 18.23
C ARG A 135 15.99 18.01 19.60
N THR A 136 15.06 17.16 20.01
CA THR A 136 14.37 17.26 21.30
C THR A 136 15.17 16.68 22.47
N GLY A 137 16.17 15.84 22.18
CA GLY A 137 16.99 15.18 23.20
C GLY A 137 16.26 14.04 23.92
N ASP A 138 15.15 13.55 23.37
CA ASP A 138 14.42 12.42 23.94
C ASP A 138 15.10 11.10 23.58
N LEU A 139 15.78 10.53 24.56
CA LEU A 139 16.53 9.28 24.46
C LEU A 139 15.76 8.09 25.05
N SER A 140 14.61 8.32 25.68
CA SER A 140 13.86 7.29 26.41
C SER A 140 12.77 6.61 25.59
N THR A 141 12.34 7.23 24.49
CA THR A 141 11.17 6.76 23.74
C THR A 141 11.50 5.61 22.78
N TYR A 142 10.69 4.55 22.86
CA TYR A 142 10.72 3.39 21.98
C TYR A 142 9.57 3.45 20.98
N TYR A 143 9.89 3.47 19.68
CA TYR A 143 8.89 3.48 18.62
C TYR A 143 8.56 2.06 18.13
N PHE A 144 7.28 1.79 17.87
CA PHE A 144 6.83 0.51 17.33
C PHE A 144 5.51 0.67 16.55
N GLY A 145 5.19 -0.32 15.72
CA GLY A 145 3.90 -0.38 15.02
C GLY A 145 4.00 -0.06 13.53
N PRO A 146 2.99 -0.50 12.74
CA PRO A 146 2.96 -0.28 11.31
C PRO A 146 2.40 1.07 10.87
N LEU A 147 2.25 2.03 11.79
CA LEU A 147 1.70 3.36 11.50
C LEU A 147 2.29 3.98 10.24
N PHE A 148 3.62 4.04 10.12
CA PHE A 148 4.28 4.69 8.98
C PHE A 148 4.05 3.95 7.67
N VAL A 149 4.00 2.61 7.72
CA VAL A 149 3.67 1.77 6.56
C VAL A 149 2.22 2.01 6.15
N LEU A 150 1.28 1.98 7.10
CA LEU A 150 -0.14 2.22 6.85
C LEU A 150 -0.41 3.65 6.34
N ALA A 151 0.26 4.65 6.90
CA ALA A 151 0.21 6.04 6.44
C ALA A 151 0.71 6.17 4.99
N ALA A 152 1.80 5.48 4.64
CA ALA A 152 2.28 5.44 3.26
C ALA A 152 1.30 4.71 2.33
N LEU A 153 0.68 3.62 2.76
CA LEU A 153 -0.35 2.93 1.98
C LEU A 153 -1.58 3.80 1.76
N MET A 154 -1.99 4.58 2.76
CA MET A 154 -3.06 5.58 2.61
C MET A 154 -2.68 6.67 1.61
N GLY A 155 -1.48 7.23 1.72
CA GLY A 155 -0.97 8.24 0.76
C GLY A 155 -0.89 7.70 -0.67
N ALA A 156 -0.47 6.44 -0.83
CA ALA A 156 -0.48 5.75 -2.12
C ALA A 156 -1.91 5.54 -2.65
N GLY A 157 -2.84 5.19 -1.77
CA GLY A 157 -4.26 5.05 -2.09
C GLY A 157 -4.90 6.33 -2.64
N MET A 158 -4.49 7.51 -2.16
CA MET A 158 -4.98 8.81 -2.64
C MET A 158 -4.66 9.07 -4.12
N VAL A 159 -3.59 8.47 -4.66
CA VAL A 159 -3.21 8.60 -6.08
C VAL A 159 -4.21 7.86 -6.98
N PHE A 160 -4.88 6.84 -6.45
CA PHE A 160 -5.81 6.02 -7.20
C PHE A 160 -7.26 6.30 -6.80
N PRO A 161 -7.92 7.33 -7.38
CA PRO A 161 -9.27 7.70 -7.01
C PRO A 161 -10.23 6.51 -7.14
N GLU A 162 -11.12 6.36 -6.17
CA GLU A 162 -12.19 5.36 -6.25
C GLU A 162 -13.17 5.73 -7.35
N GLU A 163 -13.53 4.75 -8.17
CA GLU A 163 -14.68 4.87 -9.06
C GLU A 163 -15.93 4.97 -8.20
N LYS A 164 -16.48 6.18 -8.08
CA LYS A 164 -17.84 6.36 -7.60
C LYS A 164 -18.76 5.78 -8.66
N GLU A 165 -19.20 4.55 -8.45
CA GLU A 165 -20.36 4.03 -9.17
C GLU A 165 -21.55 4.92 -8.82
N VAL A 166 -21.85 5.89 -9.67
CA VAL A 166 -23.07 6.68 -9.57
C VAL A 166 -24.22 5.71 -9.78
N LYS A 167 -24.85 5.26 -8.69
CA LYS A 167 -26.12 4.56 -8.75
C LYS A 167 -27.16 5.56 -9.26
N ILE A 168 -27.27 5.68 -10.58
CA ILE A 168 -28.34 6.42 -11.21
C ILE A 168 -29.63 5.66 -10.87
N TRP A 169 -30.42 6.22 -9.97
CA TRP A 169 -31.70 5.67 -9.52
C TRP A 169 -32.79 5.75 -10.61
N PHE A 170 -32.50 6.40 -11.75
CA PHE A 170 -33.37 6.47 -12.90
C PHE A 170 -33.26 5.21 -13.78
N LYS A 171 -34.42 4.70 -14.21
CA LYS A 171 -34.58 3.53 -15.08
C LYS A 171 -33.53 3.50 -16.20
N LYS A 172 -32.70 2.46 -16.21
CA LYS A 172 -31.81 2.13 -17.32
C LYS A 172 -32.62 2.13 -18.62
N THR A 173 -32.19 2.95 -19.58
CA THR A 173 -32.78 3.05 -20.91
C THR A 173 -32.71 1.67 -21.59
N ARG A 174 -33.77 1.27 -22.30
CA ARG A 174 -33.94 -0.07 -22.93
C ARG A 174 -32.75 -0.59 -23.77
N GLY A 175 -31.78 0.26 -24.14
CA GLY A 175 -30.56 -0.12 -24.85
C GLY A 175 -29.43 -0.71 -23.99
N GLU A 176 -29.45 -0.57 -22.66
CA GLU A 176 -28.40 -1.11 -21.77
C GLU A 176 -28.58 -2.60 -21.43
N ILE A 177 -29.65 -3.25 -21.89
CA ILE A 177 -29.97 -4.65 -21.58
C ILE A 177 -28.93 -5.61 -22.18
N PHE A 178 -28.27 -5.22 -23.28
CA PHE A 178 -27.17 -5.98 -23.89
C PHE A 178 -25.78 -5.57 -23.40
N ASN A 179 -25.67 -4.45 -22.69
CA ASN A 179 -24.46 -4.10 -21.98
C ASN A 179 -24.49 -4.85 -20.65
N ARG A 180 -24.26 -6.17 -20.69
CA ARG A 180 -23.98 -6.98 -19.49
C ARG A 180 -22.73 -6.38 -18.86
N GLY A 181 -22.93 -5.41 -17.97
CA GLY A 181 -21.85 -4.83 -17.18
C GLY A 181 -21.03 -5.98 -16.62
N HIS A 182 -19.71 -5.91 -16.81
CA HIS A 182 -18.78 -6.95 -16.39
C HIS A 182 -19.21 -7.48 -15.03
N ALA A 183 -19.38 -8.81 -14.94
CA ALA A 183 -19.81 -9.48 -13.72
C ALA A 183 -18.94 -8.96 -12.57
N ALA A 184 -19.53 -8.10 -11.74
CA ALA A 184 -18.80 -7.45 -10.70
C ALA A 184 -18.29 -8.56 -9.77
N SER A 185 -16.96 -8.71 -9.69
CA SER A 185 -16.30 -9.66 -8.80
C SER A 185 -16.99 -9.66 -7.44
N ALA A 186 -17.13 -10.80 -6.76
CA ALA A 186 -17.70 -10.85 -5.42
C ALA A 186 -17.02 -9.87 -4.43
N SER A 187 -15.78 -9.45 -4.71
CA SER A 187 -15.06 -8.40 -3.97
C SER A 187 -15.60 -6.98 -4.17
N SER A 188 -16.32 -6.68 -5.25
CA SER A 188 -16.90 -5.35 -5.50
C SER A 188 -18.02 -5.00 -4.53
N LYS A 189 -18.73 -6.02 -4.00
CA LYS A 189 -19.76 -5.85 -2.96
C LYS A 189 -19.19 -5.39 -1.62
N PHE A 190 -17.88 -5.56 -1.41
CA PHE A 190 -17.17 -5.17 -0.21
C PHE A 190 -16.20 -3.99 -0.44
N LYS A 191 -16.41 -3.18 -1.49
CA LYS A 191 -15.72 -1.89 -1.63
C LYS A 191 -16.20 -0.95 -0.52
N VAL A 192 -15.58 -1.06 0.65
CA VAL A 192 -15.75 -0.10 1.74
C VAL A 192 -15.11 1.21 1.29
N ASN A 193 -15.84 2.30 1.47
CA ASN A 193 -15.39 3.64 1.11
C ASN A 193 -14.03 3.96 1.77
N THR A 194 -12.97 4.11 0.95
CA THR A 194 -11.59 4.33 1.43
C THR A 194 -11.49 5.56 2.33
N SER A 195 -12.30 6.60 2.08
CA SER A 195 -12.32 7.80 2.94
C SER A 195 -12.86 7.50 4.34
N LEU A 196 -13.90 6.67 4.45
CA LEU A 196 -14.45 6.26 5.74
C LEU A 196 -13.46 5.38 6.51
N LEU A 197 -12.80 4.44 5.82
CA LEU A 197 -11.75 3.62 6.41
C LEU A 197 -10.55 4.44 6.90
N SER A 198 -10.18 5.48 6.15
CA SER A 198 -9.12 6.42 6.55
C SER A 198 -9.48 7.15 7.84
N CYS A 199 -10.74 7.58 8.00
CA CYS A 199 -11.22 8.19 9.24
C CYS A 199 -11.19 7.20 10.42
N ILE A 200 -11.63 5.95 10.20
CA ILE A 200 -11.59 4.90 11.24
C ILE A 200 -10.13 4.61 11.64
N PHE A 201 -9.22 4.57 10.68
CA PHE A 201 -7.79 4.39 10.95
C PHE A 201 -7.21 5.53 11.81
N ILE A 202 -7.52 6.78 11.49
CA ILE A 202 -7.08 7.93 12.29
C ILE A 202 -7.63 7.84 13.72
N LEU A 203 -8.89 7.44 13.90
CA LEU A 203 -9.48 7.24 15.23
C LEU A 203 -8.81 6.07 15.98
N TYR A 204 -8.49 4.99 15.28
CA TYR A 204 -7.76 3.85 15.84
C TYR A 204 -6.36 4.27 16.33
N GLU A 205 -5.60 5.01 15.53
CA GLU A 205 -4.27 5.50 15.90
C GLU A 205 -4.32 6.51 17.05
N ALA A 206 -5.32 7.39 17.08
CA ALA A 206 -5.53 8.30 18.21
C ALA A 206 -5.85 7.54 19.50
N GLY A 207 -6.67 6.49 19.41
CA GLY A 207 -6.96 5.60 20.53
C GLY A 207 -5.73 4.82 21.00
N LEU A 208 -4.92 4.34 20.06
CA LEU A 208 -3.67 3.63 20.32
C LEU A 208 -2.64 4.54 21.01
N TRP A 209 -2.49 5.77 20.52
CA TRP A 209 -1.63 6.78 21.15
C TRP A 209 -2.08 7.09 22.58
N PHE A 210 -3.38 7.28 22.80
CA PHE A 210 -3.92 7.48 24.15
C PHE A 210 -3.66 6.27 25.06
N TYR A 211 -3.86 5.06 24.55
CA TYR A 211 -3.57 3.82 25.27
C TYR A 211 -2.09 3.73 25.66
N CYS A 212 -1.16 3.94 24.72
CA CYS A 212 0.27 3.87 25.00
C CYS A 212 0.69 4.94 26.02
N THR A 213 0.20 6.16 25.88
CA THR A 213 0.50 7.25 26.83
C THR A 213 0.04 6.94 28.25
N LYS A 214 -1.05 6.17 28.41
CA LYS A 214 -1.60 5.82 29.73
C LYS A 214 -0.99 4.58 30.37
N PHE A 215 -0.76 3.52 29.58
CA PHE A 215 -0.36 2.22 30.11
C PHE A 215 1.13 1.94 29.93
N THR A 216 1.77 2.51 28.91
CA THR A 216 3.14 2.18 28.49
C THR A 216 3.88 3.44 28.00
N PRO A 217 4.15 4.42 28.88
CA PRO A 217 4.61 5.77 28.47
C PRO A 217 5.97 5.79 27.76
N GLU A 218 6.80 4.77 27.98
CA GLU A 218 8.10 4.60 27.31
C GLU A 218 7.95 4.14 25.84
N PHE A 219 6.78 3.64 25.47
CA PHE A 219 6.47 3.16 24.14
C PHE A 219 5.54 4.12 23.41
N GLN A 220 5.90 4.50 22.19
CA GLN A 220 5.07 5.35 21.33
C GLN A 220 4.83 4.66 20.00
N SER A 221 3.56 4.54 19.64
CA SER A 221 3.16 4.07 18.30
C SER A 221 2.99 5.21 17.29
N PHE A 222 2.90 6.45 17.79
CA PHE A 222 2.49 7.61 17.00
C PHE A 222 3.50 8.75 17.08
N GLU A 223 3.94 9.23 15.92
CA GLU A 223 4.72 10.45 15.76
C GLU A 223 4.21 11.18 14.51
N LEU A 224 3.81 12.45 14.69
CA LEU A 224 3.07 13.19 13.68
C LEU A 224 3.92 13.48 12.43
N PHE A 225 5.17 13.90 12.59
CA PHE A 225 6.00 14.29 11.45
C PHE A 225 6.39 13.07 10.58
N GLY A 226 6.66 11.94 11.20
CA GLY A 226 6.91 10.65 10.59
C GLY A 226 5.66 10.12 9.90
N ALA A 227 4.47 10.26 10.50
CA ALA A 227 3.22 9.89 9.85
C ALA A 227 2.97 10.72 8.58
N ILE A 228 3.14 12.05 8.65
CA ILE A 228 3.04 12.95 7.49
C ILE A 228 4.07 12.57 6.43
N ALA A 229 5.31 12.30 6.82
CA ALA A 229 6.34 11.84 5.91
C ALA A 229 5.98 10.53 5.22
N GLY A 230 5.41 9.58 5.96
CA GLY A 230 4.88 8.33 5.42
C GLY A 230 3.87 8.59 4.31
N VAL A 231 2.87 9.43 4.57
CA VAL A 231 1.86 9.83 3.55
C VAL A 231 2.52 10.44 2.32
N ILE A 232 3.45 11.39 2.51
CA ILE A 232 4.16 12.06 1.41
C ILE A 232 4.99 11.07 0.58
N VAL A 233 5.69 10.15 1.23
CA VAL A 233 6.48 9.10 0.56
C VAL A 233 5.56 8.17 -0.23
N GLY A 234 4.48 7.70 0.39
CA GLY A 234 3.51 6.83 -0.27
C GLY A 234 2.87 7.49 -1.49
N TYR A 235 2.41 8.73 -1.33
CA TYR A 235 1.86 9.53 -2.42
C TYR A 235 2.91 9.77 -3.52
N GLY A 236 4.11 10.21 -3.15
CA GLY A 236 5.18 10.52 -4.08
C GLY A 236 5.60 9.30 -4.90
N VAL A 237 5.86 8.17 -4.24
CA VAL A 237 6.24 6.92 -4.92
C VAL A 237 5.14 6.44 -5.85
N ALA A 238 3.88 6.39 -5.39
CA ALA A 238 2.76 5.99 -6.24
C ALA A 238 2.59 6.95 -7.42
N PHE A 239 2.69 8.26 -7.19
CA PHE A 239 2.63 9.28 -8.23
C PHE A 239 3.76 9.13 -9.25
N PHE A 240 5.02 8.95 -8.82
CA PHE A 240 6.16 8.72 -9.72
C PHE A 240 6.00 7.44 -10.54
N LEU A 241 5.48 6.37 -9.94
CA LEU A 241 5.21 5.11 -10.65
C LEU A 241 4.10 5.27 -11.70
N VAL A 242 3.02 5.97 -11.36
CA VAL A 242 1.94 6.30 -12.30
C VAL A 242 2.46 7.23 -13.40
N TRP A 243 3.25 8.23 -13.06
CA TRP A 243 3.85 9.16 -14.01
C TRP A 243 4.82 8.44 -14.96
N SER A 244 5.64 7.54 -14.45
CA SER A 244 6.54 6.71 -15.26
C SER A 244 5.78 5.80 -16.24
N ALA A 245 4.63 5.25 -15.82
CA ALA A 245 3.78 4.43 -16.67
C ALA A 245 3.00 5.26 -17.72
N THR A 246 2.53 6.45 -17.35
CA THR A 246 1.72 7.34 -18.21
C THR A 246 2.54 8.27 -19.10
N GLY A 247 3.79 8.55 -18.76
CA GLY A 247 4.70 9.38 -19.56
C GLY A 247 4.93 8.84 -20.97
N ASP A 248 4.90 7.52 -21.14
CA ASP A 248 5.03 6.85 -22.45
C ASP A 248 3.71 6.90 -23.27
N LEU A 249 2.57 7.18 -22.63
CA LEU A 249 1.26 7.28 -23.27
C LEU A 249 0.93 8.69 -23.76
N ARG A 250 1.75 9.70 -23.41
CA ARG A 250 1.64 11.05 -23.97
C ARG A 250 1.90 11.09 -25.49
N GLU A 251 2.40 10.01 -26.09
CA GLU A 251 2.63 9.88 -27.54
C GLU A 251 1.34 9.84 -28.39
N GLY A 252 0.14 9.83 -27.79
CA GLY A 252 -1.12 10.18 -28.46
C GLY A 252 -2.29 9.21 -28.24
N PRO A 253 -3.53 9.67 -28.48
CA PRO A 253 -4.76 8.91 -28.19
C PRO A 253 -4.87 7.60 -28.97
N VAL A 254 -4.24 7.53 -30.15
CA VAL A 254 -4.20 6.32 -30.99
C VAL A 254 -3.37 5.20 -30.33
N LYS A 255 -2.26 5.53 -29.66
CA LYS A 255 -1.43 4.56 -28.94
C LYS A 255 -2.22 3.97 -27.76
N LEU A 256 -2.97 4.81 -27.06
CA LEU A 256 -3.82 4.42 -25.92
C LEU A 256 -4.96 3.49 -26.35
N MET A 257 -5.67 3.82 -27.45
CA MET A 257 -6.66 2.92 -28.05
C MET A 257 -6.04 1.60 -28.50
N CYS A 258 -4.84 1.64 -29.09
CA CYS A 258 -4.11 0.44 -29.52
C CYS A 258 -3.83 -0.50 -28.36
N ILE A 259 -3.30 0.03 -27.27
CA ILE A 259 -2.99 -0.76 -26.07
C ILE A 259 -4.26 -1.32 -25.42
N ARG A 260 -5.33 -0.52 -25.33
CA ARG A 260 -6.62 -0.98 -24.77
C ARG A 260 -7.20 -2.12 -25.59
N LYS A 261 -7.27 -1.96 -26.92
CA LYS A 261 -7.78 -2.98 -27.85
C LYS A 261 -6.94 -4.26 -27.81
N TYR A 262 -5.62 -4.12 -27.68
CA TYR A 262 -4.68 -5.23 -27.52
C TYR A 262 -4.89 -5.99 -26.20
N ASN A 263 -5.06 -5.28 -25.08
CA ASN A 263 -5.37 -5.90 -23.79
C ASN A 263 -6.74 -6.60 -23.81
N ASP A 264 -7.74 -6.02 -24.47
CA ASP A 264 -9.06 -6.62 -24.62
C ASP A 264 -9.03 -7.87 -25.52
N THR A 265 -8.19 -7.90 -26.55
CA THR A 265 -7.99 -9.12 -27.36
C THR A 265 -7.21 -10.18 -26.61
N LEU A 266 -6.21 -9.82 -25.81
CA LEU A 266 -5.51 -10.75 -24.93
C LEU A 266 -6.43 -11.44 -23.91
N LYS A 267 -7.47 -10.75 -23.42
CA LYS A 267 -8.47 -11.32 -22.50
C LYS A 267 -9.29 -12.45 -23.14
N LEU A 268 -9.32 -12.54 -24.47
CA LEU A 268 -10.03 -13.58 -25.22
C LEU A 268 -9.18 -14.84 -25.44
N ASP A 269 -8.08 -15.01 -24.67
CA ASP A 269 -7.17 -16.16 -24.72
C ASP A 269 -6.51 -16.40 -26.09
N VAL A 270 -6.32 -15.31 -26.85
CA VAL A 270 -5.66 -15.34 -28.16
C VAL A 270 -4.16 -15.15 -27.98
N GLY A 271 -3.35 -15.93 -28.70
CA GLY A 271 -1.88 -15.83 -28.67
C GLY A 271 -1.37 -14.43 -29.02
N HIS A 272 -0.19 -14.06 -28.50
CA HIS A 272 0.40 -12.72 -28.62
C HIS A 272 0.40 -12.16 -30.05
N ASP A 273 0.88 -12.94 -31.02
CA ASP A 273 0.96 -12.51 -32.42
C ASP A 273 -0.42 -12.33 -33.07
N ALA A 274 -1.40 -13.16 -32.69
CA ALA A 274 -2.76 -13.02 -33.16
C ALA A 274 -3.42 -11.77 -32.57
N ALA A 275 -3.23 -11.50 -31.27
CA ALA A 275 -3.74 -10.27 -30.63
C ALA A 275 -3.14 -9.00 -31.23
N VAL A 276 -1.85 -9.00 -31.56
CA VAL A 276 -1.18 -7.90 -32.28
C VAL A 276 -1.82 -7.69 -33.66
N ARG A 277 -1.99 -8.77 -34.44
CA ARG A 277 -2.57 -8.70 -35.78
C ARG A 277 -4.03 -8.24 -35.77
N THR A 278 -4.84 -8.75 -34.85
CA THR A 278 -6.24 -8.33 -34.70
C THR A 278 -6.34 -6.87 -34.28
N THR A 279 -5.45 -6.39 -33.42
CA THR A 279 -5.40 -4.98 -33.00
C THR A 279 -4.97 -4.07 -34.14
N ALA A 280 -3.93 -4.46 -34.89
CA ALA A 280 -3.46 -3.76 -36.07
C ALA A 280 -4.57 -3.64 -37.13
N MET A 281 -5.27 -4.74 -37.42
CA MET A 281 -6.38 -4.77 -38.37
C MET A 281 -7.57 -3.92 -37.91
N ALA A 282 -7.90 -3.95 -36.61
CA ALA A 282 -9.03 -3.20 -36.07
C ALA A 282 -8.80 -1.67 -36.03
N LEU A 283 -7.54 -1.22 -36.00
CA LEU A 283 -7.16 0.19 -35.93
C LEU A 283 -6.56 0.73 -37.23
N GLY A 284 -6.41 -0.11 -38.25
CA GLY A 284 -5.79 0.27 -39.53
C GLY A 284 -4.32 0.68 -39.38
N LEU A 285 -3.59 0.09 -38.44
CA LEU A 285 -2.19 0.42 -38.15
C LEU A 285 -1.26 -0.69 -38.66
N PRO A 286 -0.02 -0.36 -39.07
CA PRO A 286 0.97 -1.37 -39.43
C PRO A 286 1.35 -2.24 -38.22
N GLU A 287 1.43 -3.56 -38.43
CA GLU A 287 1.70 -4.54 -37.37
C GLU A 287 2.99 -4.24 -36.60
N ASP A 288 4.04 -3.80 -37.28
CA ASP A 288 5.33 -3.48 -36.66
C ASP A 288 5.25 -2.32 -35.67
N ARG A 289 4.41 -1.30 -35.93
CA ARG A 289 4.17 -0.22 -34.95
C ARG A 289 3.44 -0.73 -33.73
N VAL A 290 2.45 -1.60 -33.93
CA VAL A 290 1.70 -2.22 -32.82
C VAL A 290 2.65 -3.06 -31.97
N LYS A 291 3.50 -3.89 -32.60
CA LYS A 291 4.55 -4.65 -31.90
C LYS A 291 5.48 -3.75 -31.10
N GLN A 292 5.97 -2.65 -31.69
CA GLN A 292 6.85 -1.71 -30.99
C GLN A 292 6.17 -1.04 -29.79
N TRP A 293 4.92 -0.61 -29.93
CA TRP A 293 4.17 0.01 -28.84
C TRP A 293 3.82 -0.98 -27.73
N VAL A 294 3.47 -2.21 -28.08
CA VAL A 294 3.21 -3.29 -27.11
C VAL A 294 4.51 -3.71 -26.42
N ALA A 295 5.63 -3.81 -27.14
CA ALA A 295 6.94 -4.11 -26.55
C ALA A 295 7.40 -3.04 -25.56
N LYS A 296 7.20 -1.75 -25.87
CA LYS A 296 7.48 -0.63 -24.96
C LYS A 296 6.60 -0.64 -23.70
N GLN A 297 5.43 -1.29 -23.76
CA GLN A 297 4.50 -1.46 -22.64
C GLN A 297 4.77 -2.72 -21.80
N LYS A 298 5.58 -3.66 -22.29
CA LYS A 298 5.86 -4.91 -21.58
C LYS A 298 6.55 -4.62 -20.23
N GLY A 299 5.89 -4.97 -19.13
CA GLY A 299 6.35 -4.68 -17.75
C GLY A 299 5.78 -3.40 -17.11
N LYS A 300 5.01 -2.58 -17.85
CA LYS A 300 4.33 -1.39 -17.31
C LYS A 300 2.96 -1.75 -16.71
N MET A 301 2.36 -0.82 -15.94
CA MET A 301 1.02 -0.99 -15.38
C MET A 301 0.00 -1.26 -16.50
N ARG A 302 -0.93 -2.20 -16.28
CA ARG A 302 -2.03 -2.48 -17.21
C ARG A 302 -3.00 -1.31 -17.18
N ILE A 303 -3.30 -0.78 -18.36
CA ILE A 303 -4.09 0.42 -18.56
C ILE A 303 -5.27 0.08 -19.48
N SER A 304 -6.45 0.58 -19.12
CA SER A 304 -7.71 0.48 -19.89
C SER A 304 -8.32 1.85 -20.16
#